data_AF-A0A391P0V6-F1
#
_entry.id   AF-A0A391P0V6-F1
#
_cell.length_a   1.000
_cell.length_b   1.000
_cell.length_c   1.000
_cell.angle_alpha   90.00
_cell.angle_beta   90.00
_cell.angle_gamma   90.00
#
_symmetry.space_group_name_H-M   'P 1'
#
loop_
_entity.id
_entity.type
_entity.pdbx_description
1 polymer ?
#
loop_
_entity_poly.entity_id
_entity_poly.type
_entity_poly.pdbx_seq_one_letter_code
_entity_poly.pdbx_strand_id
1 'polypeptide(L)' 'LSEYDAAFVIQETLAGLAYLHRSRKIHRDIKANNILVNKRGDVKLADFG' A
#
# COMPACT_ATOMS: atom_id res chain seq x y z
N LEU A 1 -6.01 1.13 15.73
CA LEU A 1 -5.17 1.98 14.87
C LEU A 1 -5.39 3.41 15.32
N SER A 2 -4.32 4.09 15.70
CA SER A 2 -4.34 5.54 15.86
C SER A 2 -4.37 6.21 14.48
N GLU A 3 -4.67 7.52 14.45
CA GLU A 3 -4.53 8.31 13.21
C GLU A 3 -3.09 8.28 12.67
N TYR A 4 -2.11 8.22 13.59
CA TYR A 4 -0.70 8.09 13.23
C TYR A 4 -0.42 6.79 12.47
N ASP A 5 -0.96 5.65 12.95
CA ASP A 5 -0.78 4.37 12.28
C ASP A 5 -1.44 4.36 10.90
N ALA A 6 -2.63 4.97 10.78
CA ALA A 6 -3.33 5.09 9.50
C ALA A 6 -2.53 5.95 8.51
N ALA A 7 -2.00 7.09 8.96
CA ALA A 7 -1.18 7.98 8.14
C ALA A 7 0.09 7.27 7.64
N PHE A 8 0.77 6.50 8.51
CA PHE A 8 1.92 5.69 8.14
C PHE A 8 1.57 4.68 7.04
N VAL A 9 0.49 3.91 7.21
CA VAL A 9 0.06 2.92 6.21
C VAL A 9 -0.30 3.58 4.88
N ILE A 10 -0.98 4.73 4.90
CA ILE A 10 -1.32 5.49 3.69
C ILE A 10 -0.05 5.96 2.97
N GLN A 11 0.92 6.51 3.70
CA GLN A 11 2.17 6.99 3.13
C GLN A 11 2.92 5.87 2.39
N GLU A 12 3.08 4.70 3.02
CA GLU A 12 3.77 3.57 2.40
C GLU A 12 3.00 2.99 1.21
N THR A 13 1.67 2.94 1.30
CA THR A 13 0.79 2.55 0.20
C THR A 13 0.99 3.46 -1.02
N LEU A 14 1.06 4.78 -0.80
CA LEU A 14 1.31 5.76 -1.86
C LEU A 14 2.71 5.61 -2.47
N ALA A 15 3.73 5.30 -1.66
CA ALA A 15 5.08 5.02 -2.17
C ALA A 15 5.10 3.78 -3.09
N GLY A 16 4.41 2.70 -2.71
CA GLY A 16 4.21 1.51 -3.53
C GLY A 16 3.45 1.80 -4.83
N LEU A 17 2.37 2.58 -4.77
CA LEU A 17 1.61 3.00 -5.95
C LEU A 17 2.44 3.85 -6.90
N ALA A 18 3.23 4.79 -6.38
CA ALA A 18 4.13 5.61 -7.17
C ALA A 18 5.16 4.74 -7.92
N TYR A 19 5.67 3.68 -7.29
CA TYR A 19 6.54 2.71 -7.94
C TYR A 19 5.84 1.96 -9.10
N LEU A 20 4.60 1.52 -8.90
CA LEU A 20 3.82 0.84 -9.94
C LEU A 20 3.54 1.76 -11.13
N HIS A 21 3.15 3.01 -10.85
CA HIS A 21 2.85 3.99 -11.88
C HIS A 21 4.08 4.36 -12.70
N ARG A 22 5.27 4.48 -12.09
CA ARG A 22 6.54 4.62 -12.83
C ARG A 22 6.80 3.44 -13.76
N SER A 23 6.32 2.26 -13.40
CA SER A 23 6.42 1.02 -14.18
C SER A 23 5.27 0.85 -15.18
N ARG A 24 4.45 1.89 -15.42
CA ARG A 24 3.25 1.87 -16.30
C ARG A 24 2.21 0.80 -15.93
N LYS A 25 2.15 0.40 -14.66
CA LYS A 25 1.17 -0.56 -14.14
C LYS A 25 0.13 0.16 -13.28
N ILE A 26 -1.14 -0.21 -13.44
CA ILE A 26 -2.25 0.30 -12.62
C ILE A 26 -2.78 -0.88 -11.80
N HIS A 27 -2.83 -0.74 -10.47
CA HIS A 27 -3.28 -1.80 -9.57
C HIS A 27 -4.78 -2.09 -9.65
N ARG A 28 -5.61 -1.06 -9.92
CA ARG A 28 -7.06 -1.11 -10.15
C ARG A 28 -7.96 -1.57 -8.99
N ASP A 29 -7.42 -2.24 -7.97
CA ASP A 29 -8.18 -2.75 -6.83
C ASP A 29 -7.52 -2.37 -5.50
N ILE A 30 -7.45 -1.07 -5.22
CA ILE A 30 -6.89 -0.56 -3.97
C ILE A 30 -7.97 -0.53 -2.89
N LYS A 31 -7.80 -1.40 -1.90
CA LYS A 31 -8.65 -1.56 -0.71
C LYS A 31 -7.82 -2.12 0.44
N ALA A 32 -8.31 -1.98 1.68
CA ALA A 32 -7.59 -2.43 2.88
C ALA A 32 -7.15 -3.91 2.82
N ASN A 33 -7.98 -4.79 2.23
CA ASN A 33 -7.66 -6.22 2.10
C ASN A 33 -6.43 -6.50 1.22
N ASN A 34 -6.06 -5.56 0.34
CA ASN A 34 -4.93 -5.67 -0.59
C ASN A 34 -3.68 -4.91 -0.10
N ILE A 35 -3.72 -4.40 1.13
CA ILE A 35 -2.60 -3.71 1.78
C ILE A 35 -2.13 -4.60 2.94
N LEU A 36 -0.99 -5.26 2.76
CA LEU A 36 -0.42 -6.17 3.74
C LEU A 36 0.55 -5.42 4.65
N VAL A 37 0.40 -5.57 5.97
CA VAL A 37 1.30 -5.02 6.98
C VAL A 37 1.87 -6.18 7.80
N ASN A 38 3.20 -6.22 7.97
CA ASN A 38 3.84 -7.26 8.79
C ASN A 38 4.26 -6.75 10.18
N LYS A 39 4.74 -7.66 11.04
CA LYS A 39 5.18 -7.34 12.42
C LYS A 39 6.35 -6.37 12.52
N ARG A 40 7.07 -6.11 11.42
CA ARG A 40 8.16 -5.12 11.34
C ARG A 40 7.68 -3.74 10.89
N GLY A 41 6.39 -3.60 10.55
CA GLY A 41 5.83 -2.37 10.00
C GLY A 41 6.02 -2.24 8.48
N ASP A 42 6.49 -3.27 7.78
CA ASP A 42 6.60 -3.19 6.32
C ASP A 42 5.19 -3.23 5.70
N VAL A 43 4.89 -2.30 4.80
CA VAL A 43 3.64 -2.24 4.04
C VAL A 43 3.87 -2.71 2.61
N LYS A 44 3.00 -3.58 2.09
CA LYS A 44 3.10 -4.11 0.72
C LYS A 44 1.74 -4.12 0.03
N LEU A 45 1.74 -3.77 -1.25
CA LEU A 45 0.60 -3.95 -2.14
C LEU A 45 0.52 -5.41 -2.59
N ALA A 46 -0.67 -5.99 -2.55
CA ALA A 46 -0.97 -7.36 -2.95
C ALA A 46 -2.19 -7.43 -3.86
N ASP A 47 -2.40 -8.57 -4.51
CA ASP A 47 -3.53 -8.84 -5.39
C ASP A 47 -3.67 -7.82 -6.54
N PHE A 48 -2.82 -7.99 -7.56
CA PHE A 48 -2.69 -7.07 -8.69
C PHE A 48 -3.79 -7.19 -9.76
N GLY A 49 -4.82 -8.02 -9.52
CA GLY A 49 -5.83 -8.40 -10.49
C GLY A 49 -5.33 -9.38 -11.54
#